data_AF-A0A1G1L378-F1
#
_entry.id   AF-A0A1G1L378-F1
#
_cell.length_a   1.000
_cell.length_b   1.000
_cell.length_c   1.000
_cell.angle_alpha   90.00
_cell.angle_beta   90.00
_cell.angle_gamma   90.00
#
_symmetry.space_group_name_H-M   'P 1'
#
loop_
_entity.id
_entity.type
_entity.pdbx_description
1 polymer ?
#
loop_
_entity_poly.entity_id
_entity_poly.type
_entity_poly.pdbx_seq_one_letter_code
_entity_poly.pdbx_strand_id
1 'polypeptide(L)'
;MKNRLKLVAYLLIGRFYFKQLLNNEKRINEMNKTNSKTGFTLMETVIAIGLFAIALFGILSLIDSSLSLGEFSENRSKAINKARQVMEEVRTVIENNGLSITHGADSWATWISANISSTIPSEQISVTFPGVSGTIPNPLPVKVNVSWSEKGKMITHSVEALMTNR
;
A
#
# COMPACT_ATOMS: atom_id res chain seq x y z
N MET A 1 -2.81 59.02 69.01
CA MET A 1 -1.79 59.35 67.99
C MET A 1 -0.74 58.23 67.77
N LYS A 2 -0.12 57.67 68.83
CA LYS A 2 0.95 56.65 68.71
C LYS A 2 0.59 55.36 67.94
N ASN A 3 -0.63 54.83 68.06
CA ASN A 3 -1.04 53.60 67.36
C ASN A 3 -1.18 53.78 65.84
N ARG A 4 -1.63 54.95 65.39
CA ARG A 4 -1.73 55.29 63.96
C ARG A 4 -0.34 55.39 63.32
N LEU A 5 0.64 55.92 64.06
CA LEU A 5 2.02 56.04 63.60
C LEU A 5 2.72 54.67 63.44
N LYS A 6 2.50 53.75 64.39
CA LYS A 6 3.00 52.37 64.28
C LYS A 6 2.39 51.63 63.09
N LEU A 7 1.07 51.80 62.85
CA LEU A 7 0.38 51.20 61.71
C LEU A 7 0.99 51.65 60.37
N VAL A 8 1.24 52.96 60.22
CA VAL A 8 1.85 53.53 59.01
C VAL A 8 3.28 53.01 58.83
N ALA A 9 4.07 52.91 59.91
CA ALA A 9 5.41 52.34 59.86
C ALA A 9 5.41 50.88 59.38
N TYR A 10 4.52 50.02 59.90
CA TYR A 10 4.40 48.63 59.45
C TYR A 10 3.97 48.52 57.98
N LEU A 11 3.06 49.39 57.52
CA LEU A 11 2.65 49.41 56.11
C LEU A 11 3.79 49.82 55.17
N LEU A 12 4.62 50.79 55.57
CA LEU A 12 5.78 51.22 54.79
C LEU A 12 6.87 50.15 54.74
N ILE A 13 7.15 49.50 55.87
CA ILE A 13 8.10 48.38 55.94
C ILE A 13 7.60 47.22 55.09
N GLY A 14 6.32 46.85 55.21
CA GLY A 14 5.70 45.80 54.38
C GLY A 14 5.75 46.11 52.89
N ARG A 15 5.46 47.36 52.49
CA ARG A 15 5.55 47.81 51.10
C ARG A 15 6.99 47.78 50.57
N PHE A 16 7.98 48.07 51.41
CA PHE A 16 9.39 47.97 51.04
C PHE A 16 9.82 46.52 50.81
N TYR A 17 9.53 45.62 51.76
CA TYR A 17 9.85 44.18 51.61
C TYR A 17 9.13 43.56 50.40
N PHE A 18 7.85 43.91 50.18
CA PHE A 18 7.09 43.42 49.04
C PHE A 18 7.69 43.87 47.70
N LYS A 19 8.13 45.13 47.61
CA LYS A 19 8.78 45.66 46.41
C LYS A 19 10.13 44.98 46.17
N GLN A 20 10.88 44.68 47.23
CA GLN A 20 12.15 43.95 47.14
C GLN A 20 11.94 42.50 46.66
N LEU A 21 10.90 41.84 47.15
CA LEU A 21 10.54 40.47 46.78
C LEU A 21 10.15 40.37 45.29
N LEU A 22 9.32 41.31 44.81
CA LEU A 22 8.98 41.39 43.39
C LEU A 22 10.20 41.65 42.49
N ASN A 23 11.17 42.44 42.95
CA ASN A 23 12.38 42.69 42.17
C ASN A 23 13.30 41.47 42.11
N ASN A 24 13.36 40.67 43.18
CA ASN A 24 14.15 39.45 43.22
C ASN A 24 13.55 38.37 42.30
N GLU A 25 12.23 38.18 42.31
CA GLU A 25 11.52 37.29 41.39
C GLU A 25 11.80 37.63 39.92
N LYS A 26 11.74 38.92 39.56
CA LYS A 26 12.07 39.39 38.20
C LYS A 26 13.51 39.06 37.82
N ARG A 27 14.47 39.32 38.72
CA ARG A 27 15.89 39.03 38.48
C ARG A 27 16.15 37.53 38.33
N ILE A 28 15.50 36.69 39.11
CA ILE A 28 15.63 35.21 39.00
C ILE A 28 15.11 34.74 37.63
N ASN A 29 13.97 35.26 37.19
CA ASN A 29 13.42 34.91 35.89
C ASN A 29 14.27 35.42 34.71
N GLU A 30 14.87 36.61 34.83
CA GLU A 30 15.79 37.13 33.82
C GLU A 30 17.11 36.33 33.76
N MET A 31 17.67 35.94 34.92
CA MET A 31 18.86 35.07 34.98
C MET A 31 18.57 33.66 34.41
N ASN A 32 17.38 33.11 34.63
CA ASN A 32 16.98 31.84 34.03
C ASN A 32 16.76 31.95 32.51
N LYS A 33 16.28 33.09 32.02
CA LYS A 33 16.04 33.31 30.58
C LYS A 33 17.35 33.35 29.78
N THR A 34 18.44 33.85 30.35
CA THR A 34 19.73 33.98 29.66
C THR A 34 20.53 32.68 29.55
N ASN A 35 20.16 31.63 30.29
CA ASN A 35 20.83 30.32 30.25
C ASN A 35 20.26 29.34 29.21
N SER A 36 19.32 29.77 28.36
CA SER A 36 18.61 28.89 27.43
C SER A 36 19.18 28.82 26.00
N LYS A 37 20.42 29.29 25.78
CA LYS A 37 21.11 29.15 24.49
C LYS A 37 22.18 28.07 24.54
N THR A 38 21.78 26.85 24.85
CA THR A 38 22.63 25.68 24.64
C THR A 38 22.59 25.33 23.15
N GLY A 39 23.72 25.47 22.46
CA GLY A 39 23.87 24.95 21.10
C GLY A 39 23.74 23.43 21.06
N PHE A 40 23.52 22.88 19.88
CA PHE A 40 23.46 21.43 19.67
C PHE A 40 24.79 20.80 20.07
N THR A 41 24.74 19.77 20.89
CA THR A 41 25.94 19.01 21.25
C THR A 41 26.38 18.14 20.07
N LEU A 42 27.68 17.87 19.98
CA LEU A 42 28.21 16.94 18.99
C LEU A 42 27.59 15.54 19.14
N MET A 43 27.32 15.13 20.38
CA MET A 43 26.67 13.85 20.69
C MET A 43 25.23 13.79 20.15
N GLU A 44 24.42 14.83 20.37
CA GLU A 44 23.05 14.89 19.82
C GLU A 44 23.05 14.85 18.29
N THR A 45 24.04 15.48 17.65
CA THR A 45 24.16 15.45 16.19
C THR A 45 24.48 14.05 15.68
N VAL A 46 25.40 13.34 16.33
CA VAL A 46 25.75 11.95 15.98
C VAL A 46 24.55 11.01 16.18
N ILE A 47 23.81 11.16 17.29
CA ILE A 47 22.59 10.38 17.54
C ILE A 47 21.52 10.70 16.48
N ALA A 48 21.31 11.98 16.16
CA ALA A 48 20.33 12.39 15.17
C ALA A 48 20.65 11.81 13.78
N ILE A 49 21.91 11.85 13.35
CA ILE A 49 22.35 11.25 12.08
C ILE A 49 22.12 9.73 12.10
N GLY A 50 22.39 9.06 13.22
CA GLY A 50 22.13 7.63 13.37
C GLY A 50 20.65 7.29 13.20
N LEU A 51 19.76 8.03 13.85
CA LEU A 51 18.31 7.86 13.71
C LEU A 51 17.83 8.16 12.29
N PHE A 52 18.37 9.22 11.67
CA PHE A 52 18.06 9.56 10.28
C PHE A 52 18.48 8.46 9.30
N ALA A 53 19.66 7.87 9.49
CA ALA A 53 20.13 6.77 8.64
C ALA A 53 19.17 5.57 8.71
N ILE A 54 18.75 5.16 9.91
CA ILE A 54 17.80 4.05 10.10
C ILE A 54 16.45 4.37 9.43
N ALA A 55 15.95 5.61 9.60
CA ALA A 55 14.72 6.04 8.97
C ALA A 55 14.80 6.01 7.43
N LEU A 56 15.92 6.44 6.85
CA LEU A 56 16.15 6.41 5.41
C LEU A 56 16.13 4.97 4.86
N PHE A 57 16.78 4.02 5.52
CA PHE A 57 16.72 2.62 5.12
C PHE A 57 15.29 2.06 5.17
N GLY A 58 14.52 2.43 6.19
CA GLY A 58 13.10 2.06 6.28
C GLY A 58 12.29 2.56 5.09
N ILE A 59 12.47 3.84 4.71
CA ILE A 59 11.76 4.43 3.56
C ILE A 59 12.19 3.77 2.25
N LEU A 60 13.48 3.51 2.05
CA LEU A 60 13.98 2.85 0.84
C LEU A 60 13.37 1.44 0.65
N SER A 61 13.26 0.67 1.73
CA SER A 61 12.62 -0.65 1.69
C SER A 61 11.13 -0.57 1.32
N LEU A 62 10.43 0.46 1.80
CA LEU A 62 9.02 0.71 1.46
C LEU A 62 8.84 1.10 -0.01
N ILE A 63 9.76 1.90 -0.57
CA ILE A 63 9.73 2.26 -1.99
C ILE A 63 9.89 1.02 -2.87
N ASP A 64 10.89 0.17 -2.58
CA ASP A 64 11.12 -1.08 -3.31
C ASP A 64 9.90 -2.01 -3.25
N SER A 65 9.32 -2.16 -2.06
CA SER A 65 8.09 -2.94 -1.86
C SER A 65 6.90 -2.38 -2.65
N SER A 66 6.78 -1.05 -2.71
CA SER A 66 5.70 -0.35 -3.43
C SER A 66 5.82 -0.51 -4.94
N LEU A 67 7.03 -0.38 -5.49
CA LEU A 67 7.28 -0.59 -6.92
C LEU A 67 6.94 -2.02 -7.32
N SER A 68 7.42 -3.00 -6.55
CA SER A 68 7.11 -4.41 -6.80
C SER A 68 5.62 -4.72 -6.68
N LEU A 69 4.91 -4.10 -5.74
CA LEU A 69 3.46 -4.26 -5.62
C LEU A 69 2.72 -3.64 -6.83
N GLY A 70 3.24 -2.54 -7.36
CA GLY A 70 2.73 -1.90 -8.58
C GLY A 70 2.83 -2.82 -9.79
N GLU A 71 4.01 -3.39 -10.04
CA GLU A 71 4.23 -4.36 -11.12
C GLU A 71 3.31 -5.58 -10.99
N PHE A 72 3.19 -6.14 -9.77
CA PHE A 72 2.28 -7.26 -9.51
C PHE A 72 0.82 -6.89 -9.83
N SER A 73 0.38 -5.70 -9.43
CA SER A 73 -0.99 -5.23 -9.66
C SER A 73 -1.26 -5.00 -11.14
N GLU A 74 -0.28 -4.49 -11.88
CA GLU A 74 -0.35 -4.32 -13.33
C GLU A 74 -0.43 -5.67 -14.04
N ASN A 75 0.47 -6.60 -13.72
CA ASN A 75 0.48 -7.95 -14.29
C ASN A 75 -0.84 -8.67 -14.02
N ARG A 76 -1.37 -8.58 -12.80
CA ARG A 76 -2.66 -9.16 -12.44
C ARG A 76 -3.81 -8.54 -13.25
N SER A 77 -3.80 -7.23 -13.45
CA SER A 77 -4.83 -6.53 -14.24
C SER A 77 -4.79 -6.96 -15.71
N LYS A 78 -3.58 -7.07 -16.29
CA LYS A 78 -3.39 -7.62 -17.65
C LYS A 78 -3.90 -9.07 -17.75
N ALA A 79 -3.58 -9.92 -16.77
CA ALA A 79 -4.01 -11.31 -16.73
C ALA A 79 -5.55 -11.43 -16.67
N ILE A 80 -6.21 -10.63 -15.83
CA ILE A 80 -7.68 -10.59 -15.73
C ILE A 80 -8.30 -10.17 -17.08
N ASN A 81 -7.77 -9.11 -17.70
CA ASN A 81 -8.29 -8.63 -18.98
C ASN A 81 -8.16 -9.67 -20.08
N LYS A 82 -7.04 -10.40 -20.14
CA LYS A 82 -6.85 -11.50 -21.08
C LYS A 82 -7.77 -12.68 -20.81
N ALA A 83 -7.94 -13.07 -19.54
CA ALA A 83 -8.88 -14.13 -19.18
C ALA A 83 -10.31 -13.78 -19.63
N ARG A 84 -10.72 -12.52 -19.47
CA ARG A 84 -12.02 -12.02 -19.95
C ARG A 84 -12.11 -12.02 -21.47
N GLN A 85 -11.09 -11.55 -22.17
CA GLN A 85 -11.03 -11.55 -23.63
C GLN A 85 -11.20 -12.97 -24.18
N VAL A 86 -10.42 -13.93 -23.68
CA VAL A 86 -10.53 -15.34 -24.07
C VAL A 86 -11.92 -15.89 -23.76
N MET A 87 -12.46 -15.59 -22.59
CA MET A 87 -13.80 -16.05 -22.19
C MET A 87 -14.89 -15.52 -23.14
N GLU A 88 -14.76 -14.28 -23.61
CA GLU A 88 -15.70 -13.68 -24.56
C GLU A 88 -15.59 -14.30 -25.95
N GLU A 89 -14.37 -14.63 -26.39
CA GLU A 89 -14.16 -15.31 -27.66
C GLU A 89 -14.69 -16.75 -27.62
N VAL A 90 -14.51 -17.44 -26.50
CA VAL A 90 -15.14 -18.76 -26.26
C VAL A 90 -16.66 -18.67 -26.34
N ARG A 91 -17.26 -17.64 -25.74
CA ARG A 91 -18.70 -17.37 -25.84
C ARG A 91 -19.13 -17.12 -27.28
N THR A 92 -18.44 -16.25 -27.99
CA THR A 92 -18.73 -15.92 -29.40
C THR A 92 -18.66 -17.15 -30.30
N VAL A 93 -17.67 -18.03 -30.10
CA VAL A 93 -17.56 -19.30 -30.86
C VAL A 93 -18.70 -20.25 -30.51
N ILE A 94 -19.11 -20.35 -29.24
CA ILE A 94 -20.28 -21.15 -28.84
C ILE A 94 -21.56 -20.63 -29.47
N GLU A 95 -21.76 -19.31 -29.50
CA GLU A 95 -22.97 -18.73 -30.09
C GLU A 95 -23.05 -18.96 -31.60
N ASN A 96 -21.93 -18.94 -32.32
CA ASN A 96 -21.91 -19.10 -33.77
C ASN A 96 -21.88 -20.58 -34.23
N ASN A 97 -21.22 -21.45 -33.47
CA ASN A 97 -20.89 -22.81 -33.91
C ASN A 97 -21.47 -23.91 -32.99
N GLY A 98 -22.08 -23.54 -31.86
CA GLY A 98 -22.60 -24.45 -30.85
C GLY A 98 -21.52 -25.07 -29.96
N LEU A 99 -21.97 -25.77 -28.91
CA LEU A 99 -21.09 -26.33 -27.86
C LEU A 99 -20.11 -27.42 -28.39
N SER A 100 -20.47 -28.11 -29.48
CA SER A 100 -19.71 -29.25 -30.01
C SER A 100 -18.36 -28.89 -30.61
N ILE A 101 -18.26 -27.72 -31.25
CA ILE A 101 -17.05 -27.28 -31.97
C ILE A 101 -16.06 -26.63 -30.98
N THR A 102 -16.59 -25.99 -29.93
CA THR A 102 -15.81 -25.26 -28.93
C THR A 102 -15.00 -26.17 -27.99
N HIS A 103 -15.42 -27.42 -27.79
CA HIS A 103 -14.79 -28.34 -26.81
C HIS A 103 -13.37 -28.83 -27.17
N GLY A 104 -12.85 -28.55 -28.37
CA GLY A 104 -11.49 -28.94 -28.76
C GLY A 104 -10.43 -28.15 -28.00
N ALA A 105 -9.67 -28.77 -27.08
CA ALA A 105 -8.62 -28.08 -26.32
C ALA A 105 -7.44 -27.60 -27.19
N ASP A 106 -7.10 -28.36 -28.24
CA ASP A 106 -5.97 -28.05 -29.15
C ASP A 106 -6.24 -26.85 -30.08
N SER A 107 -7.52 -26.52 -30.33
CA SER A 107 -7.88 -25.34 -31.13
C SER A 107 -7.66 -24.04 -30.36
N TRP A 108 -7.94 -24.03 -29.05
CA TRP A 108 -7.79 -22.83 -28.22
C TRP A 108 -6.32 -22.47 -27.98
N ALA A 109 -5.45 -23.44 -27.74
CA ALA A 109 -4.01 -23.17 -27.59
C ALA A 109 -3.44 -22.49 -28.85
N THR A 110 -3.81 -23.00 -30.03
CA THR A 110 -3.41 -22.43 -31.32
C THR A 110 -3.99 -21.03 -31.52
N TRP A 111 -5.29 -20.85 -31.29
CA TRP A 111 -5.95 -19.56 -31.43
C TRP A 111 -5.37 -18.50 -30.48
N ILE A 112 -5.11 -18.85 -29.22
CA ILE A 112 -4.48 -17.97 -28.23
C ILE A 112 -3.11 -17.52 -28.74
N SER A 113 -2.27 -18.47 -29.19
CA SER A 113 -0.92 -18.14 -29.66
C SER A 113 -0.90 -17.22 -30.88
N ALA A 114 -1.96 -17.24 -31.70
CA ALA A 114 -2.08 -16.42 -32.89
C ALA A 114 -2.72 -15.04 -32.64
N ASN A 115 -3.61 -14.92 -31.64
CA ASN A 115 -4.44 -13.73 -31.43
C ASN A 115 -4.14 -12.96 -30.15
N ILE A 116 -3.42 -13.58 -29.20
CA ILE A 116 -3.10 -12.97 -27.91
C ILE A 116 -1.59 -12.92 -27.73
N SER A 117 -1.06 -11.71 -27.74
CA SER A 117 0.35 -11.47 -27.44
C SER A 117 0.64 -11.69 -25.96
N SER A 118 1.73 -12.40 -25.65
CA SER A 118 2.27 -12.48 -24.30
C SER A 118 2.82 -11.11 -23.89
N THR A 119 2.33 -10.54 -22.79
CA THR A 119 2.75 -9.22 -22.29
C THR A 119 3.22 -9.27 -20.84
N ILE A 120 3.19 -10.46 -20.24
CA ILE A 120 3.61 -10.75 -18.88
C ILE A 120 4.73 -11.82 -18.94
N PRO A 121 5.74 -11.79 -18.05
CA PRO A 121 6.79 -12.81 -18.03
C PRO A 121 6.25 -14.23 -17.76
N SER A 122 6.72 -15.20 -18.56
CA SER A 122 6.36 -16.63 -18.45
C SER A 122 4.85 -16.88 -18.42
N GLU A 123 4.11 -16.09 -19.20
CA GLU A 123 2.66 -16.17 -19.28
C GLU A 123 2.21 -17.46 -19.99
N GLN A 124 1.23 -18.13 -19.40
CA GLN A 124 0.58 -19.33 -19.95
C GLN A 124 -0.94 -19.18 -19.83
N ILE A 125 -1.63 -19.27 -20.96
CA ILE A 125 -3.09 -19.18 -21.02
C ILE A 125 -3.63 -20.52 -21.52
N SER A 126 -4.66 -21.03 -20.85
CA SER A 126 -5.31 -22.29 -21.23
C SER A 126 -6.82 -22.20 -21.06
N VAL A 127 -7.55 -22.87 -21.95
CA VAL A 127 -9.00 -23.08 -21.83
C VAL A 127 -9.22 -24.55 -21.52
N THR A 128 -10.01 -24.82 -20.48
CA THR A 128 -10.29 -26.16 -19.98
C THR A 128 -11.80 -26.32 -19.77
N PHE A 129 -12.30 -27.53 -19.97
CA PHE A 129 -13.72 -27.87 -19.81
C PHE A 129 -13.86 -28.89 -18.68
N PRO A 130 -13.95 -28.43 -17.41
CA PRO A 130 -13.89 -29.33 -16.26
C PRO A 130 -15.09 -30.29 -16.25
N GLY A 131 -14.84 -31.58 -16.01
CA GLY A 131 -15.89 -32.59 -15.87
C GLY A 131 -16.53 -33.06 -17.17
N VAL A 132 -15.98 -32.68 -18.34
CA VAL A 132 -16.46 -33.17 -19.64
C VAL A 132 -15.61 -34.35 -20.10
N SER A 133 -16.25 -35.51 -20.29
CA SER A 133 -15.61 -36.70 -20.87
C SER A 133 -16.57 -37.35 -21.87
N GLY A 134 -16.33 -37.14 -23.16
CA GLY A 134 -17.21 -37.62 -24.23
C GLY A 134 -18.37 -36.69 -24.53
N THR A 135 -19.54 -36.93 -23.92
CA THR A 135 -20.75 -36.14 -24.20
C THR A 135 -20.64 -34.74 -23.61
N ILE A 136 -20.89 -33.73 -24.44
CA ILE A 136 -20.80 -32.33 -24.05
C ILE A 136 -22.07 -31.95 -23.27
N PRO A 137 -21.97 -31.61 -21.97
CA PRO A 137 -23.12 -31.21 -21.17
C PRO A 137 -23.65 -29.84 -21.62
N ASN A 138 -24.94 -29.62 -21.43
CA ASN A 138 -25.60 -28.33 -21.60
C ASN A 138 -26.29 -27.97 -20.27
N PRO A 139 -25.79 -27.01 -19.48
CA PRO A 139 -24.69 -26.09 -19.77
C PRO A 139 -23.29 -26.71 -19.73
N LEU A 140 -22.41 -26.22 -20.59
CA LEU A 140 -20.98 -26.55 -20.66
C LEU A 140 -20.19 -25.68 -19.68
N PRO A 141 -19.46 -26.26 -18.70
CA PRO A 141 -18.52 -25.50 -17.90
C PRO A 141 -17.26 -25.17 -18.70
N VAL A 142 -16.91 -23.89 -18.73
CA VAL A 142 -15.70 -23.36 -19.36
C VAL A 142 -14.86 -22.70 -18.29
N LYS A 143 -13.58 -23.09 -18.23
CA LYS A 143 -12.59 -22.51 -17.32
C LYS A 143 -11.40 -22.00 -18.11
N VAL A 144 -11.17 -20.70 -18.04
CA VAL A 144 -9.99 -20.04 -18.60
C VAL A 144 -8.98 -19.82 -17.47
N ASN A 145 -7.77 -20.32 -17.63
CA ASN A 145 -6.67 -20.10 -16.70
C ASN A 145 -5.60 -19.24 -17.35
N VAL A 146 -5.19 -18.17 -16.66
CA VAL A 146 -4.03 -17.36 -17.01
C VAL A 146 -3.02 -17.51 -15.87
N SER A 147 -1.86 -18.05 -16.18
CA SER A 147 -0.76 -18.25 -15.23
C SER A 147 0.44 -17.41 -15.64
N TRP A 148 1.15 -16.85 -14.67
CA TRP A 148 2.38 -16.10 -14.91
C TRP A 148 3.36 -16.29 -13.74
N SER A 149 4.64 -16.00 -13.98
CA SER A 149 5.67 -16.08 -12.94
C SER A 149 5.85 -14.72 -12.26
N GLU A 150 5.77 -14.71 -10.93
CA GLU A 150 5.96 -13.54 -10.09
C GLU A 150 6.93 -13.89 -8.95
N LYS A 151 8.09 -13.22 -8.86
CA LYS A 151 9.14 -13.51 -7.87
C LYS A 151 9.50 -15.01 -7.75
N GLY A 152 9.54 -15.70 -8.89
CA GLY A 152 9.84 -17.14 -8.95
C GLY A 152 8.69 -18.08 -8.52
N LYS A 153 7.50 -17.53 -8.25
CA LYS A 153 6.28 -18.31 -7.98
C LYS A 153 5.32 -18.20 -9.15
N MET A 154 4.75 -19.33 -9.56
CA MET A 154 3.66 -19.33 -10.53
C MET A 154 2.37 -18.89 -9.83
N ILE A 155 1.75 -17.84 -10.35
CA ILE A 155 0.45 -17.33 -9.92
C ILE A 155 -0.54 -17.64 -11.03
N THR A 156 -1.71 -18.17 -10.66
CA THR A 156 -2.78 -18.47 -11.62
C THR A 156 -4.04 -17.70 -11.25
N HIS A 157 -4.63 -17.06 -12.25
CA HIS A 157 -5.97 -16.50 -12.19
C HIS A 157 -6.89 -17.31 -13.09
N SER A 158 -8.05 -17.70 -12.56
CA SER A 158 -9.04 -18.50 -13.29
C SER A 158 -10.36 -17.75 -13.36
N VAL A 159 -10.99 -17.81 -14.53
CA VAL A 159 -12.37 -17.36 -14.75
C VAL A 159 -13.16 -18.58 -15.20
N GLU A 160 -14.29 -18.82 -14.54
CA GLU A 160 -15.18 -19.94 -14.82
C GLU A 160 -16.56 -19.43 -15.21
N ALA A 161 -17.16 -20.05 -16.22
CA ALA A 161 -18.50 -19.73 -16.69
C ALA A 161 -19.24 -21.00 -17.14
N LEU A 162 -20.55 -21.01 -16.96
CA LEU A 162 -21.44 -22.00 -17.54
C LEU A 162 -22.01 -21.41 -18.83
N MET A 163 -21.89 -22.14 -19.95
CA MET A 163 -22.33 -21.68 -21.27
C MET A 163 -23.34 -22.67 -21.85
N THR A 164 -24.45 -22.15 -22.37
CA THR A 164 -25.49 -22.96 -23.01
C THR A 164 -25.47 -22.75 -24.51
N ASN A 165 -26.00 -23.72 -25.25
CA ASN A 165 -26.37 -23.47 -26.64
C ASN A 165 -27.57 -22.50 -26.68
N ARG A 166 -27.64 -21.60 -27.66
CA ARG A 166 -28.85 -20.79 -27.90
C ARG A 166 -29.90 -21.60 -28.64
#